data_AF-A0A8H3VC90-F1
#
_entry.id   AF-A0A8H3VC90-F1
#
_cell.length_a   1.000
_cell.length_b   1.000
_cell.length_c   1.000
_cell.angle_alpha   90.00
_cell.angle_beta   90.00
_cell.angle_gamma   90.00
#
_symmetry.space_group_name_H-M   'P 1'
#
loop_
_entity.id
_entity.type
_entity.pdbx_description
1 polymer ?
#
loop_
_entity_poly.entity_id
_entity_poly.type
_entity_poly.pdbx_seq_one_letter_code
_entity_poly.pdbx_strand_id
1 'polypeptide(L)'
;MSAIEEVETHVANGSSNPHDAPKSRAQNAIDFAHQAEKLAQYTRDQETSTTASTQAVEAKFITAQDPVIITADGKRLPTVPLHEALELNRLKDRLEDGNSTGELPVKFGIREAKDGTVHGIPPPKTPNNQQPTKTDTPLSKAVPPARTNPLFPPLPMYGPPSPMRNAHYLFFRFTSAILSQCFLLVIVLGSFFTIIPKVLKNIGITLRFQRPSERRLFYHEEERRRRERKAANEEWAKIKNNKMESDSSSGEKTGEQFIPTEGGPDKLQCDVGYYARRVGLDSETFLVQTEDGFIIELWHIYNPLTTPRRSSVSRQPQSPDIFTSGSNILPSKLKDSKYPVLLIHGLLQSSGAYCCTDENSLAFYLAKSGLDVWLGNNRCGFTPRHSLLHPSDPRMWAWNIRQMGVMDLPALISRVLSETGYPKLALVAHSQGTTQTLVALAKEQRPEIGRKISVVCLLAPAAYAGPLIGKMYFKFMRVISPAMFRCFFGIHAFIPFMMSMHRLLPAKFYGFMGYRVFSFLFNWTDSRWERDLRNRCFQFAPVYVSWERGVGNDLAYFA
;
A
#
# COMPACT_ATOMS: atom_id res chain seq x y z
N MET A 1 1.44 -51.97 -61.51
CA MET A 1 1.77 -53.19 -60.75
C MET A 1 3.01 -52.90 -59.93
N SER A 2 2.94 -53.10 -58.60
CA SER A 2 4.05 -53.35 -57.66
C SER A 2 5.26 -52.39 -57.72
N ALA A 3 5.40 -51.40 -56.83
CA ALA A 3 5.90 -51.49 -55.44
C ALA A 3 7.43 -51.68 -55.33
N ILE A 4 8.01 -50.88 -54.40
CA ILE A 4 9.20 -51.12 -53.53
C ILE A 4 10.44 -50.20 -53.72
N GLU A 5 10.68 -49.43 -52.64
CA GLU A 5 11.93 -48.96 -51.98
C GLU A 5 12.89 -47.97 -52.68
N GLU A 6 13.07 -46.75 -52.13
CA GLU A 6 14.07 -46.33 -51.10
C GLU A 6 15.44 -46.05 -51.74
N VAL A 7 16.29 -45.06 -51.40
CA VAL A 7 16.39 -44.07 -50.32
C VAL A 7 17.50 -43.07 -50.72
N GLU A 8 17.45 -41.87 -50.13
CA GLU A 8 18.54 -40.89 -49.93
C GLU A 8 19.21 -40.15 -51.12
N THR A 9 19.13 -38.83 -51.10
CA THR A 9 20.19 -37.92 -50.58
C THR A 9 19.85 -36.46 -50.91
N HIS A 10 19.99 -35.56 -49.92
CA HIS A 10 20.41 -34.15 -50.03
C HIS A 10 20.32 -33.53 -48.63
N VAL A 11 21.38 -33.63 -47.82
CA VAL A 11 22.45 -32.62 -47.68
C VAL A 11 21.92 -31.22 -47.37
N ALA A 12 21.95 -30.94 -46.06
CA ALA A 12 22.39 -29.72 -45.39
C ALA A 12 22.28 -28.36 -46.12
N ASN A 13 21.53 -27.45 -45.50
CA ASN A 13 22.05 -26.13 -45.13
C ASN A 13 21.13 -25.47 -44.09
N GLY A 14 21.47 -25.61 -42.81
CA GLY A 14 20.89 -24.84 -41.72
C GLY A 14 21.73 -23.60 -41.44
N SER A 15 21.19 -22.41 -41.69
CA SER A 15 21.79 -21.14 -41.29
C SER A 15 21.57 -20.93 -39.79
N SER A 16 22.57 -21.25 -38.96
CA SER A 16 22.60 -20.89 -37.54
C SER A 16 23.02 -19.44 -37.35
N ASN A 17 22.23 -18.70 -36.58
CA ASN A 17 22.56 -17.36 -36.08
C ASN A 17 23.86 -17.43 -35.21
N PRO A 18 24.89 -16.58 -35.41
CA PRO A 18 26.21 -16.76 -34.81
C PRO A 18 26.33 -16.43 -33.29
N HIS A 19 25.22 -16.28 -32.57
CA HIS A 19 25.21 -15.94 -31.14
C HIS A 19 24.82 -17.09 -30.18
N ASP A 20 24.50 -18.29 -30.68
CA ASP A 20 24.06 -19.42 -29.86
C ASP A 20 25.09 -20.58 -29.82
N ALA A 21 26.37 -20.27 -29.62
CA ALA A 21 27.33 -21.29 -29.17
C ALA A 21 27.12 -21.58 -27.67
N PRO A 22 27.10 -22.85 -27.22
CA PRO A 22 26.95 -23.16 -25.79
C PRO A 22 28.14 -22.61 -25.01
N LYS A 23 27.90 -21.57 -24.21
CA LYS A 23 28.88 -21.00 -23.27
C LYS A 23 29.35 -22.08 -22.29
N SER A 24 30.64 -22.05 -21.93
CA SER A 24 31.20 -22.97 -20.93
C SER A 24 30.50 -22.81 -19.58
N ARG A 25 30.44 -23.89 -18.79
CA ARG A 25 29.85 -23.87 -17.44
C ARG A 25 30.46 -22.79 -16.54
N ALA A 26 31.78 -22.56 -16.68
CA ALA A 26 32.48 -21.50 -15.97
C ALA A 26 31.98 -20.09 -16.37
N GLN A 27 31.74 -19.85 -17.67
CA GLN A 27 31.20 -18.58 -18.13
C GLN A 27 29.77 -18.36 -17.62
N ASN A 28 28.92 -19.38 -17.64
CA ASN A 28 27.57 -19.27 -17.07
C ASN A 28 27.60 -18.97 -15.56
N ALA A 29 28.60 -19.50 -14.83
CA ALA A 29 28.76 -19.24 -13.40
C ALA A 29 29.19 -17.80 -13.12
N ILE A 30 30.07 -17.25 -13.96
CA ILE A 30 30.49 -15.84 -13.91
C ILE A 30 29.31 -14.93 -14.25
N ASP A 31 28.57 -15.24 -15.32
CA ASP A 31 27.40 -14.47 -15.75
C ASP A 31 26.32 -14.47 -14.64
N PHE A 32 26.04 -15.62 -14.04
CA PHE A 32 25.13 -15.73 -12.89
C PHE A 32 25.63 -14.92 -11.69
N ALA A 33 26.91 -15.01 -11.34
CA ALA A 33 27.49 -14.25 -10.24
C ALA A 33 27.32 -12.74 -10.42
N HIS A 34 27.55 -12.22 -11.63
CA HIS A 34 27.33 -10.81 -11.94
C HIS A 34 25.86 -10.40 -11.86
N GLN A 35 24.95 -11.24 -12.37
CA GLN A 35 23.52 -10.97 -12.31
C GLN A 35 22.98 -11.04 -10.87
N ALA A 36 23.46 -12.02 -10.10
CA ALA A 36 23.15 -12.18 -8.68
C ALA A 36 23.59 -10.96 -7.86
N GLU A 37 24.81 -10.46 -8.10
CA GLU A 37 25.33 -9.27 -7.43
C GLU A 37 24.58 -8.00 -7.85
N LYS A 38 24.23 -7.86 -9.13
CA LYS A 38 23.45 -6.73 -9.63
C LYS A 38 22.09 -6.59 -8.93
N LEU A 39 21.49 -7.72 -8.55
CA LEU A 39 20.18 -7.79 -7.90
C LEU A 39 20.28 -8.02 -6.38
N ALA A 40 21.50 -8.07 -5.83
CA ALA A 40 21.75 -8.29 -4.41
C ALA A 40 21.38 -7.08 -3.55
N GLN A 41 21.32 -7.28 -2.22
CA GLN A 41 21.22 -6.17 -1.29
C GLN A 41 22.52 -5.34 -1.30
N TYR A 42 23.67 -6.01 -1.21
CA TYR A 42 25.01 -5.44 -1.17
C TYR A 42 25.92 -6.08 -2.22
N THR A 43 26.98 -5.38 -2.61
CA THR A 43 28.06 -6.00 -3.40
C THR A 43 28.86 -6.97 -2.53
N ARG A 44 29.60 -7.90 -3.13
CA ARG A 44 30.38 -8.90 -2.36
C ARG A 44 31.36 -8.24 -1.40
N ASP A 45 32.01 -7.16 -1.83
CA ASP A 45 32.98 -6.40 -1.01
C ASP A 45 32.35 -5.67 0.18
N GLN A 46 31.02 -5.53 0.21
CA GLN A 46 30.26 -4.86 1.27
C GLN A 46 29.70 -5.86 2.29
N GLU A 47 29.73 -7.16 1.99
CA GLU A 47 29.28 -8.19 2.92
C GLU A 47 30.33 -8.38 4.02
N THR A 48 29.97 -8.05 5.25
CA THR A 48 30.77 -8.37 6.44
C THR A 48 30.61 -9.84 6.84
N SER A 49 31.58 -10.42 7.55
CA SER A 49 31.52 -11.78 8.10
C SER A 49 30.30 -12.05 9.01
N THR A 50 29.67 -10.99 9.52
CA THR A 50 28.45 -11.04 10.33
C THR A 50 27.15 -11.02 9.51
N THR A 51 27.22 -10.62 8.24
CA THR A 51 26.06 -10.53 7.35
C THR A 51 25.97 -11.84 6.58
N ALA A 52 24.89 -12.61 6.75
CA ALA A 52 24.61 -13.74 5.87
C ALA A 52 24.57 -13.26 4.41
N SER A 53 24.94 -14.11 3.45
CA SER A 53 25.06 -13.67 2.06
C SER A 53 23.76 -13.05 1.55
N THR A 54 23.88 -11.86 0.97
CA THR A 54 22.76 -11.03 0.52
C THR A 54 22.60 -11.06 -1.00
N GLN A 55 23.32 -11.98 -1.65
CA GLN A 55 23.30 -12.18 -3.09
C GLN A 55 21.95 -12.72 -3.53
N ALA A 56 21.48 -12.26 -4.69
CA ALA A 56 20.24 -12.76 -5.28
C ALA A 56 20.44 -14.21 -5.75
N VAL A 57 19.54 -15.09 -5.32
CA VAL A 57 19.56 -16.52 -5.68
C VAL A 57 18.51 -16.80 -6.74
N GLU A 58 17.32 -16.25 -6.57
CA GLU A 58 16.17 -16.57 -7.41
C GLU A 58 15.20 -15.40 -7.48
N ALA A 59 14.52 -15.25 -8.62
CA ALA A 59 13.35 -14.40 -8.76
C ALA A 59 12.06 -15.23 -8.63
N LYS A 60 11.34 -15.06 -7.52
CA LYS A 60 10.02 -15.66 -7.28
C LYS A 60 8.93 -14.77 -7.88
N PHE A 61 8.17 -15.29 -8.84
CA PHE A 61 7.08 -14.55 -9.47
C PHE A 61 5.82 -14.63 -8.63
N ILE A 62 5.46 -13.50 -8.02
CA ILE A 62 4.25 -13.37 -7.22
C ILE A 62 3.02 -13.23 -8.11
N THR A 63 3.17 -12.45 -9.18
CA THR A 63 2.31 -12.47 -10.36
C THR A 63 3.20 -12.59 -11.59
N ALA A 64 2.62 -12.77 -12.78
CA ALA A 64 3.38 -12.76 -14.04
C ALA A 64 4.17 -11.45 -14.27
N GLN A 65 3.80 -10.34 -13.61
CA GLN A 65 4.41 -9.03 -13.77
C GLN A 65 5.19 -8.54 -12.53
N ASP A 66 5.16 -9.28 -11.43
CA ASP A 66 5.71 -8.86 -10.14
C ASP A 66 6.71 -9.90 -9.59
N PRO A 67 7.96 -9.92 -10.12
CA PRO A 67 9.01 -10.80 -9.59
C PRO A 67 9.61 -10.21 -8.31
N VAL A 68 9.75 -11.03 -7.28
CA VAL A 68 10.42 -10.70 -6.02
C VAL A 68 11.75 -11.45 -5.97
N ILE A 69 12.82 -10.74 -5.62
CA ILE A 69 14.15 -11.36 -5.52
C ILE A 69 14.31 -11.99 -4.14
N ILE A 70 14.67 -13.27 -4.11
CA ILE A 70 15.04 -14.01 -2.91
C ILE A 70 16.57 -13.98 -2.78
N THR A 71 17.04 -13.51 -1.62
CA THR A 71 18.47 -13.48 -1.28
C THR A 71 18.91 -14.80 -0.65
N ALA A 72 20.21 -15.08 -0.63
CA ALA A 72 20.75 -16.34 -0.09
C ALA A 72 20.44 -16.57 1.40
N ASP A 73 20.21 -15.50 2.17
CA ASP A 73 19.72 -15.55 3.56
C ASP A 73 18.19 -15.78 3.68
N GLY A 74 17.50 -16.05 2.57
CA GLY A 74 16.06 -16.34 2.50
C GLY A 74 15.17 -15.10 2.63
N LYS A 75 15.74 -13.91 2.76
CA LYS A 75 15.00 -12.65 2.77
C LYS A 75 14.64 -12.24 1.33
N ARG A 76 13.86 -11.17 1.23
CA ARG A 76 13.21 -10.77 -0.01
C ARG A 76 13.44 -9.29 -0.28
N LEU A 77 13.71 -8.97 -1.53
CA LEU A 77 13.87 -7.61 -2.03
C LEU A 77 12.69 -7.23 -2.93
N PRO A 78 12.40 -5.92 -3.08
CA PRO A 78 11.33 -5.41 -3.94
C PRO A 78 11.44 -5.83 -5.40
N THR A 79 10.38 -5.55 -6.15
CA THR A 79 10.28 -5.97 -7.54
C THR A 79 11.34 -5.34 -8.45
N VAL A 80 11.77 -6.12 -9.44
CA VAL A 80 12.77 -5.69 -10.44
C VAL A 80 12.21 -5.82 -11.86
N PRO A 81 12.81 -5.18 -12.88
CA PRO A 81 12.37 -5.34 -14.25
C PRO A 81 12.33 -6.81 -14.69
N LEU A 82 11.29 -7.19 -15.44
CA LEU A 82 11.01 -8.59 -15.79
C LEU A 82 12.17 -9.30 -16.49
N HIS A 83 12.86 -8.62 -17.41
CA HIS A 83 13.98 -9.20 -18.14
C HIS A 83 15.15 -9.59 -17.22
N GLU A 84 15.35 -8.85 -16.13
CA GLU A 84 16.46 -9.06 -15.19
C GLU A 84 16.17 -10.23 -14.24
N ALA A 85 14.91 -10.33 -13.81
CA ALA A 85 14.41 -11.47 -13.04
C ALA A 85 14.45 -12.77 -13.86
N LEU A 86 14.02 -12.72 -15.12
CA LEU A 86 14.05 -13.86 -16.03
C LEU A 86 15.48 -14.29 -16.34
N GLU A 87 16.39 -13.34 -16.55
CA GLU A 87 17.80 -13.66 -16.81
C GLU A 87 18.46 -14.31 -15.59
N LEU A 88 18.17 -13.85 -14.37
CA LEU A 88 18.65 -14.49 -13.14
C LEU A 88 18.25 -15.96 -13.08
N ASN A 89 16.96 -16.26 -13.29
CA ASN A 89 16.47 -17.64 -13.24
C ASN A 89 17.03 -18.49 -14.41
N ARG A 90 17.10 -17.93 -15.62
CA ARG A 90 17.70 -18.62 -16.79
C ARG A 90 19.16 -18.99 -16.54
N LEU A 91 19.93 -18.10 -15.92
CA LEU A 91 21.33 -18.36 -15.57
C LEU A 91 21.45 -19.39 -14.45
N LYS A 92 20.55 -19.38 -13.46
CA LYS A 92 20.45 -20.41 -12.41
C LYS A 92 20.18 -21.80 -13.02
N ASP A 93 19.15 -21.92 -13.87
CA ASP A 93 18.75 -23.20 -14.47
C ASP A 93 19.87 -23.82 -15.33
N ARG A 94 20.66 -22.97 -16.00
CA ARG A 94 21.84 -23.40 -16.78
C ARG A 94 22.99 -23.93 -15.91
N LEU A 95 23.01 -23.60 -14.63
CA LEU A 95 24.03 -24.07 -13.67
C LEU A 95 23.60 -25.33 -12.92
N GLU A 96 22.29 -25.49 -12.69
CA GLU A 96 21.68 -26.57 -11.93
C GLU A 96 21.34 -27.81 -12.78
N ASP A 97 21.84 -27.90 -14.04
CA ASP A 97 21.68 -29.05 -14.95
C ASP A 97 20.23 -29.61 -14.98
N GLY A 98 19.23 -28.72 -15.12
CA GLY A 98 17.85 -29.06 -15.48
C GLY A 98 16.96 -29.68 -14.39
N ASN A 99 17.35 -29.70 -13.12
CA ASN A 99 16.58 -30.37 -12.05
C ASN A 99 15.83 -29.44 -11.08
N SER A 100 15.67 -28.16 -11.41
CA SER A 100 14.85 -27.22 -10.64
C SER A 100 13.37 -27.33 -11.03
N THR A 101 12.60 -28.14 -10.29
CA THR A 101 11.13 -28.04 -10.25
C THR A 101 10.71 -26.78 -9.48
N GLY A 102 10.98 -25.60 -10.03
CA GLY A 102 10.40 -24.35 -9.56
C GLY A 102 8.93 -24.28 -10.01
N GLU A 103 7.99 -24.06 -9.10
CA GLU A 103 6.56 -23.96 -9.41
C GLU A 103 6.31 -22.95 -10.55
N LEU A 104 5.92 -23.48 -11.70
CA LEU A 104 5.62 -22.74 -12.92
C LEU A 104 4.30 -21.96 -12.79
N PRO A 105 4.14 -20.82 -13.49
CA PRO A 105 3.05 -19.89 -13.26
C PRO A 105 1.68 -20.49 -13.62
N VAL A 106 0.69 -20.14 -12.80
CA VAL A 106 -0.74 -20.42 -13.00
C VAL A 106 -1.17 -19.95 -14.40
N LYS A 107 -1.67 -20.86 -15.22
CA LYS A 107 -2.17 -20.56 -16.57
C LYS A 107 -3.37 -19.60 -16.51
N PHE A 108 -3.29 -18.48 -17.23
CA PHE A 108 -4.43 -17.59 -17.51
C PHE A 108 -4.69 -17.51 -19.02
N GLY A 109 -5.92 -17.78 -19.43
CA GLY A 109 -6.37 -17.71 -20.82
C GLY A 109 -6.73 -16.29 -21.27
N ILE A 110 -6.66 -16.05 -22.58
CA ILE A 110 -7.05 -14.80 -23.26
C ILE A 110 -8.57 -14.59 -23.14
N ARG A 111 -9.01 -13.34 -22.96
CA ARG A 111 -10.43 -12.97 -23.06
C ARG A 111 -10.62 -11.64 -23.77
N GLU A 112 -11.55 -11.62 -24.71
CA GLU A 112 -12.01 -10.41 -25.39
C GLU A 112 -13.17 -9.78 -24.61
N ALA A 113 -13.05 -8.50 -24.27
CA ALA A 113 -14.09 -7.72 -23.63
C ALA A 113 -15.14 -7.27 -24.66
N LYS A 114 -16.31 -6.84 -24.16
CA LYS A 114 -17.46 -6.43 -25.01
C LYS A 114 -17.18 -5.21 -25.89
N ASP A 115 -16.12 -4.47 -25.60
CA ASP A 115 -15.62 -3.32 -26.36
C ASP A 115 -14.55 -3.71 -27.41
N GLY A 116 -14.26 -5.00 -27.58
CA GLY A 116 -13.25 -5.51 -28.50
C GLY A 116 -11.82 -5.47 -27.97
N THR A 117 -11.61 -5.09 -26.69
CA THR A 117 -10.27 -5.11 -26.09
C THR A 117 -9.90 -6.52 -25.63
N VAL A 118 -8.74 -7.02 -26.07
CA VAL A 118 -8.24 -8.35 -25.68
C VAL A 118 -7.40 -8.20 -24.41
N HIS A 119 -7.86 -8.81 -23.33
CA HIS A 119 -7.13 -8.94 -22.07
C HIS A 119 -6.45 -10.32 -21.99
N GLY A 120 -5.22 -10.36 -21.48
CA GLY A 120 -4.35 -11.54 -21.52
C GLY A 120 -3.31 -11.50 -22.64
N ILE A 121 -2.42 -12.49 -22.64
CA ILE A 121 -1.22 -12.56 -23.50
C ILE A 121 -1.60 -13.12 -24.88
N PRO A 122 -1.51 -12.35 -25.99
CA PRO A 122 -1.70 -12.91 -27.32
C PRO A 122 -0.45 -13.69 -27.75
N PRO A 123 -0.58 -14.85 -28.43
CA PRO A 123 0.55 -15.50 -29.07
C PRO A 123 1.14 -14.58 -30.15
N PRO A 124 2.46 -14.64 -30.40
CA PRO A 124 3.11 -13.79 -31.39
C PRO A 124 2.51 -14.06 -32.77
N LYS A 125 2.04 -13.01 -33.45
CA LYS A 125 1.59 -13.07 -34.84
C LYS A 125 2.81 -13.07 -35.76
N THR A 126 2.96 -14.12 -36.57
CA THR A 126 3.67 -14.06 -37.86
C THR A 126 2.67 -14.22 -39.01
N PRO A 127 2.90 -13.58 -40.17
CA PRO A 127 1.93 -13.51 -41.26
C PRO A 127 1.89 -14.79 -42.10
N ASN A 128 0.67 -15.24 -42.43
CA ASN A 128 0.26 -16.21 -43.47
C ASN A 128 1.09 -17.50 -43.69
N ASN A 129 0.56 -18.66 -43.25
CA ASN A 129 -0.16 -19.62 -44.11
C ASN A 129 -0.50 -20.93 -43.34
N GLN A 130 -1.73 -21.40 -43.54
CA GLN A 130 -2.27 -22.79 -43.50
C GLN A 130 -1.82 -23.77 -42.37
N GLN A 131 -2.81 -24.23 -41.59
CA GLN A 131 -2.81 -25.40 -40.69
C GLN A 131 -2.63 -26.75 -41.44
N PRO A 132 -2.46 -27.94 -40.80
CA PRO A 132 -2.32 -28.26 -39.36
C PRO A 132 -1.21 -29.29 -38.98
N THR A 133 -1.08 -29.55 -37.67
CA THR A 133 -0.60 -30.79 -36.99
C THR A 133 0.82 -30.86 -36.39
N LYS A 134 0.83 -31.42 -35.16
CA LYS A 134 1.91 -32.06 -34.37
C LYS A 134 2.90 -31.19 -33.57
N THR A 135 2.57 -31.09 -32.27
CA THR A 135 3.35 -31.43 -31.06
C THR A 135 4.76 -30.86 -30.84
N ASP A 136 4.92 -30.41 -29.59
CA ASP A 136 6.14 -30.30 -28.78
C ASP A 136 6.99 -29.04 -28.92
N THR A 137 6.56 -27.99 -28.21
CA THR A 137 7.49 -27.04 -27.62
C THR A 137 7.07 -26.76 -26.17
N PRO A 138 7.95 -26.92 -25.17
CA PRO A 138 7.55 -26.80 -23.76
C PRO A 138 7.10 -25.37 -23.43
N LEU A 139 5.98 -25.29 -22.70
CA LEU A 139 5.31 -24.09 -22.22
C LEU A 139 6.14 -23.26 -21.21
N SER A 140 7.36 -23.70 -20.85
CA SER A 140 8.28 -23.01 -19.94
C SER A 140 9.07 -21.87 -20.58
N LYS A 141 8.99 -21.70 -21.91
CA LYS A 141 9.68 -20.65 -22.66
C LYS A 141 8.81 -19.44 -23.02
N ALA A 142 7.56 -19.38 -22.56
CA ALA A 142 6.66 -18.29 -22.88
C ALA A 142 6.97 -17.04 -22.03
N VAL A 143 7.86 -16.19 -22.55
CA VAL A 143 8.12 -14.84 -22.01
C VAL A 143 6.83 -14.02 -22.14
N PRO A 144 6.27 -13.46 -21.05
CA PRO A 144 5.14 -12.55 -21.18
C PRO A 144 5.58 -11.35 -22.03
N PRO A 145 4.73 -10.85 -22.95
CA PRO A 145 5.11 -9.77 -23.86
C PRO A 145 5.64 -8.58 -23.07
N ALA A 146 6.80 -8.06 -23.48
CA ALA A 146 7.54 -6.97 -22.83
C ALA A 146 6.80 -5.62 -22.77
N ARG A 147 5.55 -5.56 -23.23
CA ARG A 147 4.68 -4.39 -23.05
C ARG A 147 3.95 -4.53 -21.73
N THR A 148 4.53 -3.95 -20.68
CA THR A 148 3.80 -3.63 -19.46
C THR A 148 2.54 -2.85 -19.85
N ASN A 149 1.39 -3.19 -19.25
CA ASN A 149 0.17 -2.44 -19.44
C ASN A 149 0.46 -0.94 -19.27
N PRO A 150 0.04 -0.04 -20.18
CA PRO A 150 0.33 1.40 -20.09
C PRO A 150 -0.10 2.02 -18.74
N LEU A 151 -1.02 1.39 -18.02
CA LEU A 151 -1.45 1.78 -16.67
C LEU A 151 -0.35 1.64 -15.59
N PHE A 152 0.67 0.82 -15.84
CA PHE A 152 1.74 0.53 -14.88
C PHE A 152 3.09 0.51 -15.59
N PRO A 153 3.75 1.67 -15.75
CA PRO A 153 5.05 1.71 -16.39
C PRO A 153 6.09 0.91 -15.60
N PRO A 154 7.17 0.46 -16.26
CA PRO A 154 8.23 -0.28 -15.58
C PRO A 154 8.86 0.59 -14.49
N LEU A 155 8.99 0.00 -13.30
CA LEU A 155 9.70 0.61 -12.18
C LEU A 155 11.20 0.71 -12.54
N PRO A 156 11.89 1.78 -12.11
CA PRO A 156 13.32 1.85 -12.30
C PRO A 156 14.03 0.80 -11.45
N MET A 157 15.18 0.37 -11.95
CA MET A 157 16.10 -0.44 -11.19
C MET A 157 17.14 0.44 -10.52
N TYR A 158 17.36 0.19 -9.24
CA TYR A 158 18.53 0.68 -8.51
C TYR A 158 19.35 -0.53 -8.08
N GLY A 159 20.66 -0.50 -8.33
CA GLY A 159 21.55 -1.58 -7.89
C GLY A 159 21.98 -1.39 -6.42
N PRO A 160 22.86 -2.28 -5.92
CA PRO A 160 23.47 -2.14 -4.60
C PRO A 160 24.11 -0.77 -4.37
N PRO A 161 24.20 -0.31 -3.12
CA PRO A 161 24.82 0.97 -2.80
C PRO A 161 26.28 0.98 -3.26
N SER A 162 26.75 2.11 -3.77
CA SER A 162 28.18 2.33 -4.05
C SER A 162 28.52 3.78 -3.75
N PRO A 163 29.77 4.14 -3.44
CA PRO A 163 30.13 5.53 -3.11
C PRO A 163 29.69 6.52 -4.19
N MET A 164 29.90 6.18 -5.47
CA MET A 164 29.50 7.01 -6.60
C MET A 164 27.98 7.09 -6.74
N ARG A 165 27.25 5.97 -6.61
CA ARG A 165 25.78 5.97 -6.65
C ARG A 165 25.20 6.76 -5.48
N ASN A 166 25.76 6.62 -4.28
CA ASN A 166 25.31 7.33 -3.09
C ASN A 166 25.51 8.85 -3.23
N ALA A 167 26.64 9.29 -3.78
CA ALA A 167 26.87 10.70 -4.11
C ALA A 167 25.85 11.21 -5.14
N HIS A 168 25.59 10.43 -6.20
CA HIS A 168 24.60 10.76 -7.22
C HIS A 168 23.18 10.86 -6.64
N TYR A 169 22.77 9.90 -5.81
CA TYR A 169 21.48 9.91 -5.13
C TYR A 169 21.36 11.06 -4.14
N LEU A 170 22.44 11.43 -3.46
CA LEU A 170 22.46 12.59 -2.56
C LEU A 170 22.25 13.90 -3.32
N PHE A 171 22.90 14.07 -4.47
CA PHE A 171 22.70 15.22 -5.35
C PHE A 171 21.24 15.33 -5.83
N PHE A 172 20.66 14.21 -6.28
CA PHE A 172 19.24 14.18 -6.67
C PHE A 172 18.33 14.54 -5.51
N ARG A 173 18.57 13.99 -4.31
CA ARG A 173 17.78 14.28 -3.12
C ARG A 173 17.81 15.76 -2.76
N PHE A 174 18.98 16.39 -2.79
CA PHE A 174 19.13 17.81 -2.50
C PHE A 174 18.36 18.67 -3.51
N THR A 175 18.55 18.40 -4.80
CA THR A 175 17.88 19.13 -5.88
C THR A 175 16.36 18.98 -5.80
N SER A 176 15.86 17.74 -5.64
CA SER A 176 14.43 17.49 -5.51
C SER A 176 13.84 18.06 -4.22
N ALA A 177 14.61 18.13 -3.13
CA ALA A 177 14.14 18.73 -1.89
C ALA A 177 13.82 20.22 -2.09
N ILE A 178 14.71 20.97 -2.76
CA ILE A 178 14.50 22.38 -3.08
C ILE A 178 13.26 22.55 -3.99
N LEU A 179 13.23 21.82 -5.11
CA LEU A 179 12.14 21.96 -6.10
C LEU A 179 10.78 21.58 -5.52
N SER A 180 10.69 20.46 -4.79
CA SER A 180 9.45 20.02 -4.15
C SER A 180 8.99 20.95 -3.01
N GLN A 181 9.92 21.60 -2.30
CA GLN A 181 9.60 22.62 -1.30
C GLN A 181 9.06 23.89 -1.95
N CYS A 182 9.67 24.36 -3.04
CA CYS A 182 9.14 25.49 -3.81
C CYS A 182 7.73 25.18 -4.33
N PHE A 183 7.50 23.98 -4.86
CA PHE A 183 6.18 23.54 -5.29
C PHE A 183 5.17 23.54 -4.14
N LEU A 184 5.53 22.95 -2.99
CA LEU A 184 4.65 22.92 -1.82
C LEU A 184 4.35 24.34 -1.31
N LEU A 185 5.33 25.23 -1.30
CA LEU A 185 5.16 26.63 -0.90
C LEU A 185 4.15 27.35 -1.80
N VAL A 186 4.25 27.18 -3.13
CA VAL A 186 3.28 27.76 -4.08
C VAL A 186 1.86 27.26 -3.79
N ILE A 187 1.69 25.96 -3.56
CA ILE A 187 0.37 25.39 -3.23
C ILE A 187 -0.17 25.94 -1.90
N VAL A 188 0.68 26.03 -0.88
CA VAL A 188 0.30 26.59 0.43
C VAL A 188 -0.10 28.05 0.28
N LEU A 189 0.73 28.89 -0.34
CA LEU A 189 0.44 30.31 -0.57
C LEU A 189 -0.84 30.51 -1.39
N GLY A 190 -1.02 29.73 -2.47
CA GLY A 190 -2.24 29.73 -3.26
C GLY A 190 -3.47 29.39 -2.42
N SER A 191 -3.37 28.39 -1.54
CA SER A 191 -4.46 28.02 -0.63
C SER A 191 -4.83 29.15 0.34
N PHE A 192 -3.84 29.89 0.87
CA PHE A 192 -4.07 31.03 1.74
C PHE A 192 -4.69 32.22 0.99
N PHE A 193 -4.32 32.46 -0.26
CA PHE A 193 -4.91 33.53 -1.07
C PHE A 193 -6.43 33.35 -1.25
N THR A 194 -6.90 32.10 -1.41
CA THR A 194 -8.34 31.80 -1.52
C THR A 194 -9.15 32.08 -0.25
N ILE A 195 -8.48 32.37 0.88
CA ILE A 195 -9.13 32.69 2.16
C ILE A 195 -9.62 34.13 2.17
N ILE A 196 -8.89 35.05 1.52
CA ILE A 196 -9.11 36.51 1.63
C ILE A 196 -10.58 36.88 1.33
N PRO A 197 -11.20 36.44 0.21
CA PRO A 197 -12.58 36.80 -0.07
C PRO A 197 -13.58 36.23 0.95
N LYS A 198 -13.32 35.03 1.47
CA LYS A 198 -14.18 34.37 2.47
C LYS A 198 -14.13 35.10 3.81
N VAL A 199 -12.94 35.56 4.22
CA VAL A 199 -12.76 36.33 5.45
C VAL A 199 -13.43 37.70 5.32
N LEU A 200 -13.24 38.42 4.22
CA LEU A 200 -13.91 39.70 3.97
C LEU A 200 -15.44 39.55 4.01
N LYS A 201 -15.98 38.49 3.39
CA LYS A 201 -17.42 38.17 3.47
C LYS A 201 -17.88 37.92 4.90
N ASN A 202 -17.14 37.14 5.68
CA ASN A 202 -17.47 36.85 7.08
C ASN A 202 -17.41 38.09 7.97
N ILE A 203 -16.42 38.97 7.75
CA ILE A 203 -16.34 40.27 8.42
C ILE A 203 -17.58 41.09 8.10
N GLY A 204 -17.96 41.20 6.82
CA GLY A 204 -19.18 41.91 6.41
C GLY A 204 -20.47 41.36 7.03
N ILE A 205 -20.58 40.04 7.20
CA ILE A 205 -21.71 39.40 7.90
C ILE A 205 -21.70 39.74 9.40
N THR A 206 -20.52 39.68 10.02
CA THR A 206 -20.34 39.97 11.45
C THR A 206 -20.63 41.44 11.77
N LEU A 207 -20.24 42.37 10.89
CA LEU A 207 -20.58 43.80 10.98
C LEU A 207 -22.09 44.07 10.86
N ARG A 208 -22.87 43.15 10.27
CA ARG A 208 -24.34 43.19 10.26
C ARG A 208 -24.97 42.48 11.47
N PHE A 209 -24.20 42.25 12.54
CA PHE A 209 -24.61 41.54 13.76
C PHE A 209 -25.12 40.10 13.53
N GLN A 210 -24.80 39.49 12.39
CA GLN A 210 -25.13 38.10 12.09
C GLN A 210 -23.91 37.21 12.35
N ARG A 211 -24.12 36.00 12.87
CA ARG A 211 -23.03 35.03 13.07
C ARG A 211 -22.78 34.22 11.79
N PRO A 212 -21.57 34.26 11.19
CA PRO A 212 -21.29 33.48 9.99
C PRO A 212 -21.44 31.96 10.18
N SER A 213 -21.28 31.46 11.40
CA SER A 213 -21.42 30.04 11.75
C SER A 213 -22.84 29.51 11.63
N GLU A 214 -23.85 30.35 11.91
CA GLU A 214 -25.28 29.96 11.90
C GLU A 214 -25.78 29.65 10.49
N ARG A 215 -25.08 30.15 9.46
CA ARG A 215 -25.41 29.88 8.05
C ARG A 215 -25.03 28.48 7.57
N ARG A 216 -24.44 27.64 8.42
CA ARG A 216 -24.09 26.27 8.04
C ARG A 216 -25.32 25.37 8.08
N LEU A 217 -25.39 24.45 7.12
CA LEU A 217 -26.48 23.49 6.98
C LEU A 217 -26.74 22.66 8.26
N PHE A 218 -25.68 22.27 8.97
CA PHE A 218 -25.76 21.41 10.17
C PHE A 218 -25.42 22.15 11.48
N TYR A 219 -25.59 23.47 11.53
CA TYR A 219 -25.18 24.28 12.69
C TYR A 219 -25.78 23.79 14.02
N HIS A 220 -27.10 23.56 14.06
CA HIS A 220 -27.79 23.13 15.28
C HIS A 220 -27.34 21.74 15.76
N GLU A 221 -27.09 20.82 14.82
CA GLU A 221 -26.61 19.48 15.12
C GLU A 221 -25.16 19.49 15.64
N GLU A 222 -24.29 20.34 15.07
CA GLU A 222 -22.93 20.53 15.59
C GLU A 222 -22.93 21.12 16.99
N GLU A 223 -23.79 22.10 17.27
CA GLU A 223 -23.94 22.69 18.61
C GLU A 223 -24.44 21.66 19.63
N ARG A 224 -25.41 20.81 19.24
CA ARG A 224 -25.90 19.70 20.09
C ARG A 224 -24.74 18.76 20.46
N ARG A 225 -24.02 18.25 19.46
CA ARG A 225 -22.88 17.32 19.67
C ARG A 225 -21.74 17.96 20.46
N ARG A 226 -21.49 19.26 20.26
CA ARG A 226 -20.51 20.01 21.06
C ARG A 226 -20.90 20.04 22.53
N ARG A 227 -22.17 20.25 22.86
CA ARG A 227 -22.67 20.23 24.25
C ARG A 227 -22.54 18.84 24.86
N GLU A 228 -22.89 17.79 24.11
CA GLU A 228 -22.74 16.39 24.55
C GLU A 228 -21.29 16.05 24.88
N ARG A 229 -20.34 16.42 24.01
CA ARG A 229 -18.91 16.24 24.30
C ARG A 229 -18.46 17.04 25.51
N LYS A 230 -18.96 18.26 25.69
CA LYS A 230 -18.62 19.09 26.85
C LYS A 230 -19.12 18.41 28.14
N ALA A 231 -20.35 17.93 28.16
CA ALA A 231 -20.92 17.18 29.29
C ALA A 231 -20.10 15.90 29.58
N ALA A 232 -19.80 15.10 28.56
CA ALA A 232 -18.97 13.89 28.72
C ALA A 232 -17.57 14.19 29.29
N ASN A 233 -16.96 15.32 28.89
CA ASN A 233 -15.67 15.75 29.44
C ASN A 233 -15.77 16.21 30.90
N GLU A 234 -16.88 16.87 31.28
CA GLU A 234 -17.16 17.27 32.67
C GLU A 234 -17.43 16.04 33.56
N GLU A 235 -18.18 15.06 33.06
CA GLU A 235 -18.40 13.77 33.72
C GLU A 235 -17.09 13.00 33.92
N TRP A 236 -16.24 12.94 32.88
CA TRP A 236 -14.93 12.34 32.97
C TRP A 236 -14.06 13.00 34.06
N ALA A 237 -14.09 14.34 34.15
CA ALA A 237 -13.34 15.06 35.18
C ALA A 237 -13.83 14.69 36.59
N LYS A 238 -15.14 14.54 36.80
CA LYS A 238 -15.71 14.06 38.08
C LYS A 238 -15.26 12.64 38.40
N ILE A 239 -15.33 11.72 37.44
CA ILE A 239 -14.90 10.32 37.62
C ILE A 239 -13.42 10.26 37.99
N LYS A 240 -12.59 11.03 37.29
CA LYS A 240 -11.15 11.08 37.54
C LYS A 240 -10.82 11.60 38.94
N ASN A 241 -11.49 12.67 39.37
CA ASN A 241 -11.29 13.23 40.72
C ASN A 241 -11.74 12.22 41.80
N ASN A 242 -12.92 11.62 41.65
CA ASN A 242 -13.42 10.63 42.61
C ASN A 242 -12.52 9.39 42.69
N LYS A 243 -11.96 8.93 41.56
CA LYS A 243 -11.01 7.79 41.55
C LYS A 243 -9.66 8.14 42.20
N MET A 244 -9.24 9.40 42.15
CA MET A 244 -8.07 9.89 42.89
C MET A 244 -8.33 10.01 44.40
N GLU A 245 -9.59 10.18 44.84
CA GLU A 245 -9.98 10.23 46.25
C GLU A 245 -10.27 8.85 46.86
N SER A 246 -10.51 7.82 46.05
CA SER A 246 -10.99 6.49 46.50
C SER A 246 -9.99 5.34 46.28
N ASP A 247 -8.68 5.56 46.46
CA ASP A 247 -7.65 4.51 46.29
C ASP A 247 -7.69 3.39 47.38
N SER A 248 -8.84 3.18 48.03
CA SER A 248 -9.06 2.13 49.03
C SER A 248 -10.45 1.46 48.97
N SER A 249 -11.08 1.33 47.80
CA SER A 249 -12.13 0.31 47.63
C SER A 249 -12.36 -0.06 46.16
N SER A 250 -12.19 -1.35 45.88
CA SER A 250 -12.61 -2.01 44.64
C SER A 250 -14.13 -2.01 44.54
N GLY A 251 -14.70 -0.93 44.03
CA GLY A 251 -16.12 -0.83 43.70
C GLY A 251 -16.40 -1.41 42.33
N GLU A 252 -17.04 -2.57 42.29
CA GLU A 252 -17.76 -3.08 41.13
C GLU A 252 -18.69 -1.98 40.57
N LYS A 253 -18.46 -1.58 39.32
CA LYS A 253 -19.42 -0.79 38.56
C LYS A 253 -20.17 -1.70 37.61
N THR A 254 -21.47 -1.73 37.84
CA THR A 254 -22.52 -2.45 37.14
C THR A 254 -22.70 -1.99 35.69
N GLY A 255 -22.92 -2.96 34.78
CA GLY A 255 -23.82 -2.83 33.63
C GLY A 255 -23.31 -2.23 32.30
N GLU A 256 -22.27 -1.40 32.25
CA GLU A 256 -21.85 -0.76 30.98
C GLU A 256 -20.85 -1.61 30.20
N GLN A 257 -21.23 -2.06 28.99
CA GLN A 257 -20.43 -2.93 28.13
C GLN A 257 -19.13 -2.26 27.60
N PHE A 258 -19.06 -0.92 27.59
CA PHE A 258 -17.94 -0.15 27.05
C PHE A 258 -17.64 1.08 27.92
N ILE A 259 -16.71 0.94 28.87
CA ILE A 259 -16.35 2.00 29.81
C ILE A 259 -15.12 2.77 29.28
N PRO A 260 -15.21 4.09 29.02
CA PRO A 260 -14.06 4.89 28.61
C PRO A 260 -12.92 4.84 29.63
N THR A 261 -11.69 4.72 29.13
CA THR A 261 -10.45 4.75 29.94
C THR A 261 -9.63 6.01 29.69
N GLU A 262 -10.02 6.81 28.71
CA GLU A 262 -9.46 8.13 28.40
C GLU A 262 -10.59 9.13 28.25
N GLY A 263 -10.32 10.41 28.50
CA GLY A 263 -11.31 11.46 28.36
C GLY A 263 -10.77 12.86 28.66
N GLY A 264 -11.67 13.83 28.79
CA GLY A 264 -11.33 15.22 29.04
C GLY A 264 -10.94 16.00 27.77
N PRO A 265 -10.14 17.07 27.89
CA PRO A 265 -9.78 17.92 26.75
C PRO A 265 -9.17 17.10 25.61
N ASP A 266 -9.65 17.38 24.39
CA ASP A 266 -9.27 16.64 23.20
C ASP A 266 -7.81 16.92 22.80
N LYS A 267 -6.94 15.95 23.07
CA LYS A 267 -5.54 15.99 22.64
C LYS A 267 -5.49 15.56 21.18
N LEU A 268 -5.16 16.49 20.31
CA LEU A 268 -4.95 16.19 18.89
C LEU A 268 -3.63 15.41 18.75
N GLN A 269 -3.72 14.09 18.70
CA GLN A 269 -2.58 13.18 18.56
C GLN A 269 -2.80 12.18 17.44
N CYS A 270 -1.71 11.66 16.88
CA CYS A 270 -1.73 10.58 15.88
C CYS A 270 -1.65 9.22 16.59
N ASP A 271 -2.69 8.87 17.34
CA ASP A 271 -2.78 7.62 18.10
C ASP A 271 -4.22 7.10 18.08
N VAL A 272 -4.45 5.98 17.39
CA VAL A 272 -5.77 5.34 17.33
C VAL A 272 -6.19 4.78 18.68
N GLY A 273 -5.26 4.28 19.50
CA GLY A 273 -5.55 3.75 20.82
C GLY A 273 -6.11 4.82 21.75
N TYR A 274 -5.56 6.04 21.70
CA TYR A 274 -6.13 7.17 22.44
C TYR A 274 -7.59 7.43 22.09
N TYR A 275 -7.93 7.53 20.80
CA TYR A 275 -9.32 7.76 20.41
C TYR A 275 -10.23 6.55 20.71
N ALA A 276 -9.71 5.31 20.63
CA ALA A 276 -10.44 4.10 21.00
C ALA A 276 -10.77 4.08 22.50
N ARG A 277 -9.81 4.43 23.36
CA ARG A 277 -9.99 4.49 24.82
C ARG A 277 -11.02 5.51 25.27
N ARG A 278 -11.23 6.57 24.49
CA ARG A 278 -12.29 7.56 24.74
C ARG A 278 -13.71 7.04 24.53
N VAL A 279 -13.87 5.93 23.80
CA VAL A 279 -15.16 5.29 23.56
C VAL A 279 -15.27 3.91 24.24
N GLY A 280 -14.36 3.61 25.17
CA GLY A 280 -14.35 2.33 25.91
C GLY A 280 -13.85 1.14 25.10
N LEU A 281 -13.08 1.38 24.04
CA LEU A 281 -12.33 0.38 23.28
C LEU A 281 -10.82 0.58 23.51
N ASP A 282 -9.99 -0.29 22.96
CA ASP A 282 -8.55 -0.05 22.88
C ASP A 282 -8.02 -0.57 21.53
N SER A 283 -6.75 -0.30 21.22
CA SER A 283 -6.12 -0.77 20.00
C SER A 283 -4.78 -1.46 20.24
N GLU A 284 -4.49 -2.45 19.41
CA GLU A 284 -3.19 -3.11 19.37
C GLU A 284 -2.65 -3.18 17.94
N THR A 285 -1.32 -3.13 17.80
CA THR A 285 -0.63 -3.12 16.51
C THR A 285 0.03 -4.45 16.24
N PHE A 286 -0.29 -5.04 15.11
CA PHE A 286 0.38 -6.20 14.52
C PHE A 286 1.30 -5.73 13.39
N LEU A 287 2.46 -6.37 13.29
CA LEU A 287 3.38 -6.18 12.18
C LEU A 287 3.16 -7.28 11.15
N VAL A 288 3.05 -6.90 9.88
CA VAL A 288 2.80 -7.81 8.77
C VAL A 288 3.94 -7.65 7.77
N GLN A 289 4.60 -8.76 7.43
CA GLN A 289 5.60 -8.76 6.36
C GLN A 289 4.94 -9.11 5.04
N THR A 290 5.15 -8.29 4.02
CA THR A 290 4.69 -8.56 2.66
C THR A 290 5.63 -9.53 1.94
N GLU A 291 5.18 -10.11 0.83
CA GLU A 291 6.01 -11.03 0.03
C GLU A 291 7.27 -10.37 -0.51
N ASP A 292 7.32 -9.05 -0.67
CA ASP A 292 8.49 -8.30 -1.12
C ASP A 292 9.32 -7.70 0.03
N GLY A 293 9.01 -8.01 1.30
CA GLY A 293 9.84 -7.69 2.45
C GLY A 293 9.50 -6.39 3.20
N PHE A 294 8.45 -5.66 2.80
CA PHE A 294 7.97 -4.51 3.58
C PHE A 294 7.35 -4.97 4.90
N ILE A 295 7.53 -4.19 5.95
CA ILE A 295 6.88 -4.41 7.24
C ILE A 295 5.82 -3.34 7.43
N ILE A 296 4.56 -3.74 7.40
CA ILE A 296 3.39 -2.84 7.44
C ILE A 296 2.59 -3.06 8.73
N GLU A 297 1.81 -2.05 9.10
CA GLU A 297 1.05 -2.03 10.35
C GLU A 297 -0.42 -2.39 10.15
N LEU A 298 -0.87 -3.35 10.93
CA LEU A 298 -2.28 -3.75 11.03
C LEU A 298 -2.75 -3.44 12.44
N TRP A 299 -3.70 -2.51 12.60
CA TRP A 299 -4.27 -2.20 13.91
C TRP A 299 -5.54 -2.99 14.14
N HIS A 300 -5.74 -3.50 15.35
CA HIS A 300 -6.92 -4.25 15.76
C HIS A 300 -7.62 -3.48 16.86
N ILE A 301 -8.92 -3.24 16.70
CA ILE A 301 -9.76 -2.55 17.69
C ILE A 301 -10.49 -3.59 18.52
N TYR A 302 -10.29 -3.57 19.82
CA TYR A 302 -10.86 -4.57 20.73
C TYR A 302 -11.48 -3.93 21.97
N ASN A 303 -12.34 -4.68 22.65
CA ASN A 303 -12.86 -4.28 23.96
C ASN A 303 -11.95 -4.89 25.04
N PRO A 304 -11.25 -4.07 25.85
CA PRO A 304 -10.30 -4.56 26.86
C PRO A 304 -10.98 -5.33 28.01
N LEU A 305 -12.30 -5.17 28.22
CA LEU A 305 -13.04 -5.88 29.25
C LEU A 305 -13.36 -7.33 28.85
N THR A 306 -13.55 -7.59 27.55
CA THR A 306 -13.95 -8.91 27.04
C THR A 306 -12.81 -9.67 26.39
N THR A 307 -11.79 -8.96 25.90
CA THR A 307 -10.73 -9.53 25.08
C THR A 307 -9.38 -9.11 25.66
N PRO A 308 -8.56 -10.05 26.16
CA PRO A 308 -7.24 -9.73 26.65
C PRO A 308 -6.33 -9.32 25.47
N ARG A 309 -5.45 -8.36 25.74
CA ARG A 309 -4.45 -7.91 24.78
C ARG A 309 -3.51 -9.06 24.39
N ARG A 310 -3.16 -9.18 23.10
CA ARG A 310 -2.26 -10.25 22.64
C ARG A 310 -0.80 -9.97 23.00
N SER A 311 -0.01 -11.04 23.15
CA SER A 311 1.41 -10.94 23.51
C SER A 311 2.21 -10.14 22.48
N SER A 312 3.34 -9.56 22.89
CA SER A 312 4.23 -8.82 21.98
C SER A 312 4.85 -9.71 20.89
N VAL A 313 5.06 -10.99 21.22
CA VAL A 313 5.65 -12.00 20.31
C VAL A 313 4.67 -12.35 19.19
N SER A 314 3.39 -12.58 19.52
CA SER A 314 2.41 -12.88 18.47
C SER A 314 2.25 -11.72 17.49
N ARG A 315 2.43 -10.47 17.95
CA ARG A 315 2.29 -9.25 17.14
C ARG A 315 3.49 -8.94 16.22
N GLN A 316 4.55 -9.74 16.27
CA GLN A 316 5.70 -9.60 15.35
C GLN A 316 5.36 -10.07 13.93
N PRO A 317 6.18 -9.69 12.92
CA PRO A 317 6.01 -10.18 11.56
C PRO A 317 6.08 -11.71 11.52
N GLN A 318 5.14 -12.32 10.79
CA GLN A 318 5.14 -13.75 10.48
C GLN A 318 5.83 -14.01 9.13
N SER A 319 5.85 -15.27 8.69
CA SER A 319 6.36 -15.65 7.36
C SER A 319 5.77 -14.75 6.26
N PRO A 320 6.59 -14.34 5.27
CA PRO A 320 6.11 -13.58 4.12
C PRO A 320 5.19 -14.38 3.20
N ASP A 321 5.09 -15.71 3.35
CA ASP A 321 4.20 -16.53 2.53
C ASP A 321 2.74 -16.46 3.01
N ILE A 322 1.87 -15.98 2.12
CA ILE A 322 0.45 -15.76 2.39
C ILE A 322 -0.37 -17.05 2.34
N PHE A 323 -1.44 -17.11 3.13
CA PHE A 323 -2.43 -18.19 3.16
C PHE A 323 -1.89 -19.60 3.46
N THR A 324 -0.70 -19.68 4.09
CA THR A 324 -0.04 -20.95 4.45
C THR A 324 -0.61 -21.59 5.71
N SER A 325 -1.13 -20.80 6.65
CA SER A 325 -1.78 -21.32 7.86
C SER A 325 -3.15 -21.90 7.52
N GLY A 326 -3.27 -23.22 7.60
CA GLY A 326 -4.58 -23.89 7.67
C GLY A 326 -5.36 -23.36 8.87
N SER A 327 -6.67 -23.15 8.71
CA SER A 327 -7.53 -22.82 9.86
C SER A 327 -7.58 -24.02 10.80
N ASN A 328 -6.71 -24.02 11.80
CA ASN A 328 -6.69 -25.03 12.85
C ASN A 328 -7.73 -24.74 13.95
N ILE A 329 -8.66 -23.82 13.72
CA ILE A 329 -9.68 -23.46 14.70
C ILE A 329 -10.91 -24.35 14.49
N LEU A 330 -11.27 -25.08 15.54
CA LEU A 330 -12.51 -25.88 15.60
C LEU A 330 -13.73 -25.01 15.26
N PRO A 331 -14.68 -25.47 14.41
CA PRO A 331 -15.89 -24.73 14.05
C PRO A 331 -16.71 -24.23 15.24
N SER A 332 -16.67 -24.94 16.37
CA SER A 332 -17.31 -24.53 17.63
C SER A 332 -16.76 -23.21 18.18
N LYS A 333 -15.45 -22.97 18.06
CA LYS A 333 -14.79 -21.75 18.55
C LYS A 333 -15.07 -20.54 17.66
N LEU A 334 -15.39 -20.76 16.37
CA LEU A 334 -15.80 -19.71 15.44
C LEU A 334 -17.24 -19.23 15.68
N LYS A 335 -18.09 -20.08 16.29
CA LYS A 335 -19.49 -19.74 16.58
C LYS A 335 -19.63 -18.66 17.66
N ASP A 336 -18.65 -18.60 18.58
CA ASP A 336 -18.58 -17.61 19.65
C ASP A 336 -17.65 -16.43 19.33
N SER A 337 -17.02 -16.43 18.14
CA SER A 337 -16.12 -15.36 17.70
C SER A 337 -16.85 -14.30 16.89
N LYS A 338 -16.34 -13.06 16.94
CA LYS A 338 -16.83 -11.95 16.13
C LYS A 338 -16.32 -12.07 14.69
N TYR A 339 -17.15 -11.68 13.73
CA TYR A 339 -16.81 -11.78 12.31
C TYR A 339 -15.81 -10.68 11.88
N PRO A 340 -14.72 -11.02 11.17
CA PRO A 340 -13.66 -10.06 10.84
C PRO A 340 -14.00 -9.12 9.70
N VAL A 341 -13.68 -7.84 9.89
CA VAL A 341 -13.79 -6.75 8.92
C VAL A 341 -12.46 -6.03 8.80
N LEU A 342 -11.91 -5.97 7.59
CA LEU A 342 -10.70 -5.23 7.26
C LEU A 342 -11.05 -3.88 6.60
N LEU A 343 -10.52 -2.78 7.13
CA LEU A 343 -10.69 -1.43 6.57
C LEU A 343 -9.37 -0.93 5.97
N ILE A 344 -9.41 -0.45 4.72
CA ILE A 344 -8.26 0.06 3.97
C ILE A 344 -8.45 1.52 3.58
N HIS A 345 -7.51 2.37 4.01
CA HIS A 345 -7.53 3.81 3.81
C HIS A 345 -7.21 4.28 2.36
N GLY A 346 -7.38 5.59 2.13
CA GLY A 346 -7.11 6.26 0.86
C GLY A 346 -5.70 6.83 0.71
N LEU A 347 -5.51 7.63 -0.34
CA LEU A 347 -4.24 8.26 -0.70
C LEU A 347 -3.76 9.24 0.38
N LEU A 348 -2.47 9.16 0.72
CA LEU A 348 -1.82 10.01 1.74
C LEU A 348 -2.49 9.93 3.12
N GLN A 349 -3.22 8.86 3.44
CA GLN A 349 -3.84 8.68 4.75
C GLN A 349 -3.26 7.46 5.47
N SER A 350 -3.62 7.28 6.73
CA SER A 350 -3.58 6.01 7.46
C SER A 350 -5.00 5.59 7.84
N SER A 351 -5.17 4.35 8.28
CA SER A 351 -6.50 3.83 8.68
C SER A 351 -7.07 4.46 9.96
N GLY A 352 -6.30 5.33 10.64
CA GLY A 352 -6.81 6.12 11.76
C GLY A 352 -7.85 7.15 11.35
N ALA A 353 -7.97 7.45 10.04
CA ALA A 353 -9.08 8.22 9.49
C ALA A 353 -10.47 7.62 9.82
N TYR A 354 -10.55 6.30 10.05
CA TYR A 354 -11.78 5.62 10.46
C TYR A 354 -12.11 5.76 11.96
N CYS A 355 -11.28 6.47 12.74
CA CYS A 355 -11.32 6.58 14.20
C CYS A 355 -11.44 8.03 14.73
N CYS A 356 -11.76 8.99 13.85
CA CYS A 356 -11.63 10.42 14.16
C CYS A 356 -12.86 11.07 14.81
N THR A 357 -14.01 10.42 14.83
CA THR A 357 -15.32 11.03 15.17
C THR A 357 -16.01 10.39 16.38
N ASP A 358 -15.21 9.92 17.35
CA ASP A 358 -15.68 9.26 18.58
C ASP A 358 -16.66 8.12 18.24
N GLU A 359 -17.82 8.03 18.88
CA GLU A 359 -18.85 6.99 18.66
C GLU A 359 -19.30 6.85 17.19
N ASN A 360 -19.23 7.93 16.40
CA ASN A 360 -19.63 7.92 14.99
C ASN A 360 -18.53 7.44 14.04
N SER A 361 -17.35 7.11 14.58
CA SER A 361 -16.23 6.54 13.82
C SER A 361 -16.62 5.17 13.28
N LEU A 362 -16.48 4.94 11.97
CA LEU A 362 -16.87 3.68 11.34
C LEU A 362 -16.23 2.46 12.04
N ALA A 363 -14.94 2.57 12.40
CA ALA A 363 -14.25 1.48 13.08
C ALA A 363 -14.86 1.16 14.46
N PHE A 364 -15.17 2.19 15.25
CA PHE A 364 -15.70 2.03 16.60
C PHE A 364 -17.16 1.57 16.58
N TYR A 365 -17.96 2.11 15.66
CA TYR A 365 -19.34 1.69 15.44
C TYR A 365 -19.44 0.21 15.09
N LEU A 366 -18.61 -0.28 14.15
CA LEU A 366 -18.58 -1.69 13.77
C LEU A 366 -18.12 -2.59 14.94
N ALA A 367 -17.10 -2.17 15.70
CA ALA A 367 -16.60 -2.93 16.85
C ALA A 367 -17.65 -3.06 17.96
N LYS A 368 -18.38 -1.97 18.25
CA LYS A 368 -19.49 -1.94 19.22
C LYS A 368 -20.72 -2.71 18.74
N SER A 369 -20.91 -2.81 17.43
CA SER A 369 -21.95 -3.64 16.80
C SER A 369 -21.62 -5.14 16.78
N GLY A 370 -20.50 -5.55 17.39
CA GLY A 370 -20.14 -6.96 17.57
C GLY A 370 -19.28 -7.55 16.44
N LEU A 371 -18.69 -6.71 15.58
CA LEU A 371 -17.74 -7.15 14.56
C LEU A 371 -16.30 -7.09 15.09
N ASP A 372 -15.42 -7.89 14.49
CA ASP A 372 -13.99 -7.88 14.78
C ASP A 372 -13.28 -6.95 13.77
N VAL A 373 -12.76 -5.81 14.24
CA VAL A 373 -12.37 -4.70 13.37
C VAL A 373 -10.85 -4.57 13.24
N TRP A 374 -10.39 -4.69 12.01
CA TRP A 374 -8.99 -4.62 11.61
C TRP A 374 -8.76 -3.44 10.66
N LEU A 375 -7.73 -2.66 10.91
CA LEU A 375 -7.38 -1.43 10.20
C LEU A 375 -6.03 -1.64 9.51
N GLY A 376 -6.06 -1.89 8.21
CA GLY A 376 -4.84 -2.16 7.44
C GLY A 376 -4.17 -0.86 6.99
N ASN A 377 -2.85 -0.74 7.22
CA ASN A 377 -2.06 0.36 6.69
C ASN A 377 -1.13 -0.16 5.59
N ASN A 378 -0.99 0.64 4.54
CA ASN A 378 -0.12 0.31 3.42
C ASN A 378 1.35 0.59 3.73
N ARG A 379 2.24 0.08 2.87
CA ARG A 379 3.70 0.24 2.98
C ARG A 379 4.15 1.69 3.18
N CYS A 380 5.28 1.82 3.87
CA CYS A 380 5.93 3.05 4.33
C CYS A 380 5.21 3.83 5.44
N GLY A 381 3.88 4.01 5.40
CA GLY A 381 3.09 4.59 6.51
C GLY A 381 3.71 5.83 7.18
N PHE A 382 3.60 5.95 8.51
CA PHE A 382 4.32 6.97 9.28
C PHE A 382 5.79 6.60 9.51
N THR A 383 6.08 5.31 9.60
CA THR A 383 7.40 4.76 9.90
C THR A 383 7.76 3.73 8.85
N PRO A 384 8.56 4.10 7.83
CA PRO A 384 8.91 3.19 6.76
C PRO A 384 9.81 2.07 7.27
N ARG A 385 9.40 0.81 7.04
CA ARG A 385 10.13 -0.38 7.48
C ARG A 385 10.17 -1.46 6.40
N HIS A 386 11.29 -2.14 6.34
CA HIS A 386 11.55 -3.26 5.42
C HIS A 386 12.53 -4.21 6.09
N SER A 387 12.47 -5.50 5.75
CA SER A 387 13.34 -6.56 6.30
C SER A 387 14.83 -6.35 6.01
N LEU A 388 15.13 -5.91 4.78
CA LEU A 388 16.49 -5.63 4.28
C LEU A 388 16.80 -4.13 4.06
N LEU A 389 15.86 -3.35 3.55
CA LEU A 389 16.15 -2.01 3.03
C LEU A 389 15.98 -0.92 4.08
N HIS A 390 16.88 0.07 4.05
CA HIS A 390 16.77 1.28 4.87
C HIS A 390 16.00 2.37 4.10
N PRO A 391 15.28 3.30 4.75
CA PRO A 391 14.56 4.40 4.08
C PRO A 391 15.42 5.32 3.20
N SER A 392 16.74 5.33 3.37
CA SER A 392 17.66 6.06 2.50
C SER A 392 17.96 5.33 1.19
N ASP A 393 17.63 4.05 1.08
CA ASP A 393 17.82 3.24 -0.13
C ASP A 393 16.68 3.53 -1.12
N PRO A 394 16.98 3.96 -2.37
CA PRO A 394 15.95 4.25 -3.37
C PRO A 394 15.12 3.02 -3.75
N ARG A 395 15.65 1.79 -3.61
CA ARG A 395 14.90 0.54 -3.86
C ARG A 395 13.66 0.42 -2.97
N MET A 396 13.72 0.98 -1.75
CA MET A 396 12.58 0.99 -0.83
C MET A 396 11.39 1.82 -1.35
N TRP A 397 11.63 2.70 -2.31
CA TRP A 397 10.62 3.58 -2.89
C TRP A 397 10.26 3.20 -4.32
N ALA A 398 10.81 2.11 -4.86
CA ALA A 398 10.52 1.64 -6.21
C ALA A 398 9.25 0.75 -6.24
N TRP A 399 8.07 1.34 -6.02
CA TRP A 399 6.79 0.63 -6.05
C TRP A 399 5.62 1.58 -6.35
N ASN A 400 4.53 1.04 -6.90
CA ASN A 400 3.32 1.80 -7.20
C ASN A 400 2.05 1.13 -6.64
N ILE A 401 0.87 1.62 -7.02
CA ILE A 401 -0.43 1.08 -6.55
C ILE A 401 -0.61 -0.41 -6.89
N ARG A 402 0.06 -0.94 -7.92
CA ARG A 402 0.06 -2.37 -8.22
C ARG A 402 0.60 -3.18 -7.06
N GLN A 403 1.81 -2.89 -6.56
CA GLN A 403 2.41 -3.64 -5.45
C GLN A 403 1.56 -3.56 -4.17
N MET A 404 0.89 -2.43 -3.93
CA MET A 404 -0.08 -2.35 -2.83
C MET A 404 -1.26 -3.32 -3.00
N GLY A 405 -1.76 -3.47 -4.23
CA GLY A 405 -2.83 -4.41 -4.54
C GLY A 405 -2.36 -5.86 -4.49
N VAL A 406 -1.22 -6.15 -5.12
CA VAL A 406 -0.73 -7.53 -5.26
C VAL A 406 0.01 -8.05 -4.05
N MET A 407 0.55 -7.22 -3.14
CA MET A 407 1.35 -7.68 -2.00
C MET A 407 0.80 -7.18 -0.65
N ASP A 408 0.51 -5.88 -0.49
CA ASP A 408 0.06 -5.35 0.81
C ASP A 408 -1.30 -5.92 1.20
N LEU A 409 -2.29 -5.83 0.30
CA LEU A 409 -3.66 -6.29 0.58
C LEU A 409 -3.74 -7.80 0.89
N PRO A 410 -3.18 -8.71 0.06
CA PRO A 410 -3.15 -10.14 0.40
C PRO A 410 -2.43 -10.44 1.72
N ALA A 411 -1.32 -9.75 2.03
CA ALA A 411 -0.61 -9.96 3.29
C ALA A 411 -1.49 -9.55 4.51
N LEU A 412 -2.18 -8.42 4.42
CA LEU A 412 -3.12 -7.96 5.45
C LEU A 412 -4.29 -8.94 5.61
N ILE A 413 -4.90 -9.40 4.51
CA ILE A 413 -5.99 -10.39 4.54
C ILE A 413 -5.50 -11.69 5.15
N SER A 414 -4.36 -12.21 4.69
CA SER A 414 -3.76 -13.44 5.21
C SER A 414 -3.53 -13.34 6.71
N ARG A 415 -2.99 -12.21 7.19
CA ARG A 415 -2.79 -12.00 8.62
C ARG A 415 -4.10 -12.04 9.39
N VAL A 416 -5.12 -11.27 8.98
CA VAL A 416 -6.42 -11.26 9.67
C VAL A 416 -7.04 -12.66 9.71
N LEU A 417 -7.01 -13.41 8.60
CA LEU A 417 -7.56 -14.77 8.58
C LEU A 417 -6.77 -15.73 9.47
N SER A 418 -5.45 -15.59 9.55
CA SER A 418 -4.63 -16.40 10.47
C SER A 418 -4.91 -16.08 11.94
N GLU A 419 -5.14 -14.80 12.27
CA GLU A 419 -5.37 -14.33 13.63
C GLU A 419 -6.77 -14.62 14.16
N THR A 420 -7.73 -14.82 13.25
CA THR A 420 -9.15 -15.00 13.58
C THR A 420 -9.65 -16.42 13.27
N GLY A 421 -8.92 -17.16 12.42
CA GLY A 421 -9.27 -18.49 11.94
C GLY A 421 -10.46 -18.54 10.98
N TYR A 422 -11.08 -17.40 10.65
CA TYR A 422 -12.16 -17.38 9.67
C TYR A 422 -11.63 -17.72 8.28
N PRO A 423 -12.42 -18.42 7.45
CA PRO A 423 -12.04 -18.70 6.06
C PRO A 423 -12.15 -17.46 5.16
N LYS A 424 -12.99 -16.49 5.55
CA LYS A 424 -13.27 -15.26 4.81
C LYS A 424 -13.47 -14.07 5.75
N LEU A 425 -13.14 -12.87 5.29
CA LEU A 425 -13.43 -11.61 5.97
C LEU A 425 -14.26 -10.65 5.10
N ALA A 426 -14.88 -9.65 5.70
CA ALA A 426 -15.47 -8.52 4.98
C ALA A 426 -14.42 -7.42 4.75
N LEU A 427 -14.41 -6.80 3.57
CA LEU A 427 -13.46 -5.76 3.21
C LEU A 427 -14.18 -4.43 2.96
N VAL A 428 -13.74 -3.37 3.62
CA VAL A 428 -14.18 -1.99 3.36
C VAL A 428 -12.98 -1.18 2.90
N ALA A 429 -13.11 -0.47 1.79
CA ALA A 429 -12.01 0.32 1.25
C ALA A 429 -12.47 1.72 0.86
N HIS A 430 -11.61 2.73 0.99
CA HIS A 430 -11.93 4.12 0.65
C HIS A 430 -10.97 4.70 -0.39
N SER A 431 -11.50 5.43 -1.38
CA SER A 431 -10.73 6.17 -2.38
C SER A 431 -9.67 5.27 -3.03
N GLN A 432 -8.38 5.60 -2.94
CA GLN A 432 -7.28 4.76 -3.45
C GLN A 432 -7.27 3.31 -2.91
N GLY A 433 -7.72 3.08 -1.68
CA GLY A 433 -7.87 1.72 -1.15
C GLY A 433 -8.84 0.88 -1.99
N THR A 434 -9.81 1.52 -2.66
CA THR A 434 -10.70 0.84 -3.61
C THR A 434 -9.95 0.46 -4.89
N THR A 435 -9.08 1.31 -5.43
CA THR A 435 -8.22 0.97 -6.56
C THR A 435 -7.34 -0.23 -6.22
N GLN A 436 -6.66 -0.17 -5.06
CA GLN A 436 -5.84 -1.26 -4.54
C GLN A 436 -6.61 -2.58 -4.51
N THR A 437 -7.84 -2.52 -4.02
CA THR A 437 -8.75 -3.68 -3.94
C THR A 437 -9.15 -4.18 -5.33
N LEU A 438 -9.51 -3.29 -6.25
CA LEU A 438 -9.89 -3.65 -7.62
C LEU A 438 -8.72 -4.28 -8.40
N VAL A 439 -7.50 -3.74 -8.23
CA VAL A 439 -6.28 -4.32 -8.80
C VAL A 439 -6.05 -5.72 -8.26
N ALA A 440 -6.13 -5.91 -6.94
CA ALA A 440 -5.97 -7.23 -6.33
C ALA A 440 -7.00 -8.25 -6.83
N LEU A 441 -8.27 -7.85 -6.93
CA LEU A 441 -9.36 -8.71 -7.38
C LEU A 441 -9.35 -9.02 -8.88
N ALA A 442 -8.51 -8.34 -9.67
CA ALA A 442 -8.35 -8.68 -11.07
C ALA A 442 -7.81 -10.12 -11.18
N LYS A 443 -8.42 -10.91 -12.07
CA LYS A 443 -8.13 -12.36 -12.19
C LYS A 443 -6.67 -12.68 -12.49
N GLU A 444 -5.99 -11.79 -13.20
CA GLU A 444 -4.59 -11.90 -13.60
C GLU A 444 -3.62 -11.50 -12.48
N GLN A 445 -4.12 -10.95 -11.38
CA GLN A 445 -3.32 -10.44 -10.27
C GLN A 445 -3.34 -11.41 -9.11
N ARG A 446 -4.49 -11.56 -8.41
CA ARG A 446 -4.63 -12.41 -7.21
C ARG A 446 -5.95 -13.17 -7.16
N PRO A 447 -6.18 -14.15 -8.04
CA PRO A 447 -7.46 -14.89 -8.09
C PRO A 447 -7.82 -15.59 -6.77
N GLU A 448 -6.83 -15.97 -5.96
CA GLU A 448 -6.99 -16.63 -4.66
C GLU A 448 -7.69 -15.73 -3.63
N ILE A 449 -7.52 -14.41 -3.69
CA ILE A 449 -8.14 -13.45 -2.76
C ILE A 449 -9.66 -13.46 -2.88
N GLY A 450 -10.20 -13.71 -4.08
CA GLY A 450 -11.65 -13.79 -4.30
C GLY A 450 -12.35 -14.85 -3.45
N ARG A 451 -11.62 -15.91 -3.02
CA ARG A 451 -12.16 -16.96 -2.13
C ARG A 451 -12.01 -16.62 -0.65
N LYS A 452 -11.26 -15.57 -0.31
CA LYS A 452 -10.91 -15.13 1.05
C LYS A 452 -11.72 -13.91 1.52
N ILE A 453 -12.54 -13.34 0.64
CA ILE A 453 -13.39 -12.20 0.96
C ILE A 453 -14.86 -12.62 0.82
N SER A 454 -15.70 -12.26 1.79
CA SER A 454 -17.14 -12.51 1.76
C SER A 454 -17.92 -11.38 1.09
N VAL A 455 -17.57 -10.14 1.40
CA VAL A 455 -18.19 -8.93 0.86
C VAL A 455 -17.14 -7.82 0.75
N VAL A 456 -17.29 -6.99 -0.28
CA VAL A 456 -16.44 -5.81 -0.51
C VAL A 456 -17.33 -4.56 -0.57
N CYS A 457 -17.05 -3.58 0.28
CA CYS A 457 -17.69 -2.27 0.28
C CYS A 457 -16.70 -1.20 -0.17
N LEU A 458 -16.91 -0.61 -1.35
CA LEU A 458 -16.04 0.42 -1.92
C LEU A 458 -16.64 1.81 -1.71
N LEU A 459 -16.00 2.62 -0.86
CA LEU A 459 -16.40 3.98 -0.53
C LEU A 459 -15.65 4.98 -1.42
N ALA A 460 -16.38 5.79 -2.19
CA ALA A 460 -15.82 6.70 -3.20
C ALA A 460 -14.84 5.97 -4.16
N PRO A 461 -15.32 4.97 -4.92
CA PRO A 461 -14.46 4.12 -5.74
C PRO A 461 -13.69 4.91 -6.79
N ALA A 462 -12.39 4.63 -6.88
CA ALA A 462 -11.46 5.25 -7.83
C ALA A 462 -10.98 4.21 -8.85
N ALA A 463 -11.82 3.94 -9.85
CA ALA A 463 -11.50 3.04 -10.97
C ALA A 463 -11.01 3.80 -12.22
N TYR A 464 -11.56 5.00 -12.46
CA TYR A 464 -11.25 5.87 -13.59
C TYR A 464 -11.11 7.32 -13.11
N ALA A 465 -10.52 8.17 -13.96
CA ALA A 465 -10.29 9.56 -13.61
C ALA A 465 -11.59 10.30 -13.65
N GLY A 466 -11.92 10.93 -12.52
CA GLY A 466 -12.97 11.93 -12.53
C GLY A 466 -12.52 13.22 -13.22
N PRO A 467 -13.47 14.13 -13.51
CA PRO A 467 -13.21 15.48 -14.02
C PRO A 467 -12.24 16.32 -13.16
N LEU A 468 -11.99 15.88 -11.93
CA LEU A 468 -11.10 16.52 -10.97
C LEU A 468 -9.64 16.61 -11.47
N ILE A 469 -9.25 15.73 -12.40
CA ILE A 469 -7.92 15.70 -13.04
C ILE A 469 -7.78 16.79 -14.13
N GLY A 470 -8.88 17.38 -14.58
CA GLY A 470 -8.89 18.47 -15.57
C GLY A 470 -8.40 19.82 -15.04
N LYS A 471 -8.10 19.95 -13.74
CA LYS A 471 -7.62 21.22 -13.16
C LYS A 471 -6.16 21.49 -13.54
N MET A 472 -5.82 22.77 -13.68
CA MET A 472 -4.52 23.20 -14.23
C MET A 472 -3.28 22.60 -13.54
N TYR A 473 -3.30 22.48 -12.21
CA TYR A 473 -2.19 21.90 -11.45
C TYR A 473 -2.07 20.38 -11.61
N PHE A 474 -3.15 19.65 -11.88
CA PHE A 474 -3.11 18.23 -12.24
C PHE A 474 -2.71 18.03 -13.71
N LYS A 475 -3.15 18.92 -14.60
CA LYS A 475 -2.76 18.93 -16.02
C LYS A 475 -1.25 19.13 -16.19
N PHE A 476 -0.63 20.01 -15.41
CA PHE A 476 0.83 20.17 -15.40
C PHE A 476 1.55 18.86 -15.05
N MET A 477 1.07 18.14 -14.03
CA MET A 477 1.67 16.87 -13.64
C MET A 477 1.54 15.76 -14.69
N ARG A 478 0.55 15.82 -15.58
CA ARG A 478 0.39 14.88 -16.70
C ARG A 478 1.36 15.13 -17.86
N VAL A 479 1.83 16.37 -18.03
CA VAL A 479 2.67 16.78 -19.17
C VAL A 479 4.16 16.58 -18.88
N ILE A 480 4.53 16.43 -17.61
CA ILE A 480 5.91 16.22 -17.17
C ILE A 480 6.34 14.79 -17.51
N SER A 481 7.49 14.63 -18.17
CA SER A 481 8.07 13.30 -18.42
C SER A 481 8.48 12.62 -17.10
N PRO A 482 8.50 11.28 -17.02
CA PRO A 482 8.95 10.59 -15.80
C PRO A 482 10.33 11.02 -15.32
N ALA A 483 11.25 11.32 -16.24
CA ALA A 483 12.59 11.81 -15.91
C ALA A 483 12.55 13.21 -15.28
N MET A 484 11.77 14.13 -15.84
CA MET A 484 11.60 15.46 -15.26
C MET A 484 10.87 15.38 -13.91
N PHE A 485 9.89 14.49 -13.78
CA PHE A 485 9.20 14.25 -12.50
C PHE A 485 10.16 13.78 -11.41
N ARG A 486 11.10 12.86 -11.73
CA ARG A 486 12.19 12.43 -10.83
C ARG A 486 13.08 13.59 -10.40
N CYS A 487 13.42 14.50 -11.32
CA CYS A 487 14.21 15.68 -10.98
C CYS A 487 13.48 16.59 -9.97
N PHE A 488 12.17 16.79 -10.13
CA PHE A 488 11.36 17.67 -9.28
C PHE A 488 11.01 17.06 -7.92
N PHE A 489 10.59 15.79 -7.88
CA PHE A 489 10.04 15.15 -6.68
C PHE A 489 10.96 14.10 -6.05
N GLY A 490 12.07 13.78 -6.71
CA GLY A 490 13.12 12.90 -6.19
C GLY A 490 12.91 11.43 -6.55
N ILE A 491 13.75 10.59 -5.94
CA ILE A 491 13.77 9.13 -6.15
C ILE A 491 13.36 8.33 -4.89
N HIS A 492 12.84 9.01 -3.86
CA HIS A 492 12.49 8.45 -2.55
C HIS A 492 11.01 8.73 -2.18
N ALA A 493 10.75 9.21 -0.97
CA ALA A 493 9.43 9.62 -0.52
C ALA A 493 8.93 10.86 -1.28
N PHE A 494 7.63 10.90 -1.57
CA PHE A 494 6.97 12.09 -2.11
C PHE A 494 6.88 13.21 -1.05
N ILE A 495 7.62 14.30 -1.26
CA ILE A 495 7.65 15.52 -0.43
C ILE A 495 7.78 15.19 1.07
N PRO A 496 8.92 14.61 1.51
CA PRO A 496 9.13 14.18 2.90
C PRO A 496 9.04 15.33 3.92
N PHE A 497 9.19 16.58 3.45
CA PHE A 497 9.02 17.78 4.28
C PHE A 497 7.62 17.84 4.93
N MET A 498 6.58 17.27 4.31
CA MET A 498 5.24 17.22 4.93
C MET A 498 5.25 16.44 6.25
N MET A 499 6.06 15.39 6.35
CA MET A 499 6.23 14.60 7.58
C MET A 499 6.99 15.39 8.66
N SER A 500 7.94 16.23 8.25
CA SER A 500 8.63 17.14 9.16
C SER A 500 7.67 18.20 9.71
N MET A 501 6.82 18.77 8.87
CA MET A 501 5.77 19.70 9.30
C MET A 501 4.77 19.04 10.26
N HIS A 502 4.37 17.79 10.00
CA HIS A 502 3.47 17.03 10.87
C HIS A 502 4.06 16.83 12.27
N ARG A 503 5.36 16.53 12.37
CA ARG A 503 6.06 16.35 13.64
C ARG A 503 6.30 17.66 14.41
N LEU A 504 6.59 18.76 13.70
CA LEU A 504 7.07 20.00 14.31
C LEU A 504 5.97 21.03 14.58
N LEU A 505 4.92 21.09 13.74
CA LEU A 505 3.90 22.12 13.88
C LEU A 505 2.87 21.77 14.97
N PRO A 506 2.31 22.78 15.66
CA PRO A 506 1.20 22.55 16.58
C PRO A 506 0.01 21.90 15.86
N ALA A 507 -0.52 20.80 16.42
CA ALA A 507 -1.52 19.95 15.77
C ALA A 507 -2.78 20.71 15.27
N LYS A 508 -3.26 21.71 16.02
CA LYS A 508 -4.40 22.56 15.60
C LYS A 508 -4.07 23.37 14.35
N PHE A 509 -2.88 23.96 14.29
CA PHE A 509 -2.42 24.74 13.15
C PHE A 509 -2.18 23.84 11.95
N TYR A 510 -1.55 22.68 12.17
CA TYR A 510 -1.36 21.66 11.15
C TYR A 510 -2.67 21.21 10.51
N GLY A 511 -3.67 20.84 11.32
CA GLY A 511 -4.98 20.42 10.82
C GLY A 511 -5.74 21.53 10.08
N PHE A 512 -5.62 22.77 10.55
CA PHE A 512 -6.16 23.94 9.83
C PHE A 512 -5.51 24.10 8.45
N MET A 513 -4.18 24.08 8.39
CA MET A 513 -3.42 24.20 7.13
C MET A 513 -3.73 23.05 6.17
N GLY A 514 -3.74 21.80 6.68
CA GLY A 514 -4.09 20.61 5.93
C GLY A 514 -5.47 20.75 5.28
N TYR A 515 -6.49 21.16 6.04
CA TYR A 515 -7.81 21.42 5.48
C TYR A 515 -7.79 22.46 4.35
N ARG A 516 -7.02 23.54 4.48
CA ARG A 516 -6.93 24.58 3.44
C ARG A 516 -6.30 24.06 2.16
N VAL A 517 -5.18 23.35 2.27
CA VAL A 517 -4.49 22.76 1.13
C VAL A 517 -5.39 21.75 0.43
N PHE A 518 -6.04 20.84 1.18
CA PHE A 518 -6.96 19.87 0.59
C PHE A 518 -8.20 20.53 -0.05
N SER A 519 -8.77 21.54 0.59
CA SER A 519 -9.90 22.29 0.03
C SER A 519 -9.50 23.00 -1.27
N PHE A 520 -8.30 23.57 -1.34
CA PHE A 520 -7.76 24.20 -2.54
C PHE A 520 -7.53 23.16 -3.67
N LEU A 521 -6.83 22.06 -3.37
CA LEU A 521 -6.49 21.04 -4.37
C LEU A 521 -7.72 20.29 -4.88
N PHE A 522 -8.64 19.91 -4.01
CA PHE A 522 -9.75 19.01 -4.39
C PHE A 522 -11.08 19.73 -4.53
N ASN A 523 -11.18 21.01 -4.16
CA ASN A 523 -12.45 21.74 -4.03
C ASN A 523 -13.43 21.04 -3.06
N TRP A 524 -12.90 20.30 -2.09
CA TRP A 524 -13.70 19.70 -1.03
C TRP A 524 -14.06 20.75 0.01
N THR A 525 -15.27 20.64 0.56
CA THR A 525 -15.78 21.58 1.58
C THR A 525 -16.00 20.86 2.90
N ASP A 526 -15.90 21.59 4.02
CA ASP A 526 -16.22 21.06 5.35
C ASP A 526 -17.73 21.17 5.64
N SER A 527 -18.57 21.35 4.63
CA SER A 527 -20.01 21.59 4.80
C SER A 527 -20.71 20.51 5.61
N ARG A 528 -20.29 19.25 5.46
CA ARG A 528 -20.79 18.06 6.18
C ARG A 528 -19.86 17.55 7.28
N TRP A 529 -18.75 18.24 7.53
CA TRP A 529 -17.78 17.83 8.54
C TRP A 529 -18.10 18.51 9.86
N GLU A 530 -17.92 17.77 10.95
CA GLU A 530 -17.93 18.35 12.27
C GLU A 530 -16.65 19.16 12.50
N ARG A 531 -16.78 20.49 12.63
CA ARG A 531 -15.61 21.40 12.68
C ARG A 531 -14.70 21.16 13.87
N ASP A 532 -15.26 20.78 15.00
CA ASP A 532 -14.50 20.57 16.24
C ASP A 532 -13.55 19.38 16.13
N LEU A 533 -13.95 18.35 15.37
CA LEU A 533 -13.22 17.08 15.24
C LEU A 533 -12.38 17.02 13.95
N ARG A 534 -12.64 17.91 12.97
CA ARG A 534 -11.96 17.96 11.67
C ARG A 534 -10.44 17.82 11.77
N ASN A 535 -9.82 18.49 12.74
CA ASN A 535 -8.36 18.52 12.87
C ASN A 535 -7.76 17.15 13.24
N ARG A 536 -8.55 16.24 13.84
CA ARG A 536 -8.13 14.86 14.11
C ARG A 536 -7.86 14.09 12.82
N CYS A 537 -8.70 14.27 11.80
CA CYS A 537 -8.53 13.61 10.50
C CYS A 537 -7.17 13.93 9.86
N PHE A 538 -6.68 15.15 10.06
CA PHE A 538 -5.38 15.60 9.56
C PHE A 538 -4.21 15.19 10.47
N GLN A 539 -4.43 14.54 11.61
CA GLN A 539 -3.33 13.90 12.35
C GLN A 539 -2.94 12.57 11.70
N PHE A 540 -3.88 11.94 10.98
CA PHE A 540 -3.68 10.65 10.30
C PHE A 540 -3.27 10.80 8.82
N ALA A 541 -2.85 12.00 8.42
CA ALA A 541 -2.39 12.34 7.08
C ALA A 541 -1.42 13.54 7.11
N PRO A 542 -0.40 13.60 6.23
CA PRO A 542 -0.01 12.60 5.27
C PRO A 542 0.81 11.48 5.92
N VAL A 543 0.96 10.40 5.16
CA VAL A 543 1.93 9.32 5.42
C VAL A 543 2.97 9.33 4.30
N TYR A 544 4.10 8.67 4.53
CA TYR A 544 5.09 8.44 3.47
C TYR A 544 4.46 7.64 2.33
N VAL A 545 4.66 8.12 1.10
CA VAL A 545 4.32 7.41 -0.13
C VAL A 545 5.50 7.48 -1.08
N SER A 546 5.64 6.47 -1.93
CA SER A 546 6.64 6.49 -3.01
C SER A 546 6.37 7.63 -4.00
N TRP A 547 7.44 8.18 -4.57
CA TRP A 547 7.36 9.10 -5.69
C TRP A 547 6.98 8.40 -7.02
N GLU A 548 7.31 7.11 -7.23
CA GLU A 548 6.90 6.35 -8.43
C GLU A 548 5.37 6.33 -8.56
N ARG A 549 4.73 6.49 -7.40
CA ARG A 549 3.30 6.61 -7.14
C ARG A 549 2.82 8.07 -7.08
N GLY A 550 3.67 9.04 -7.43
CA GLY A 550 3.43 10.46 -7.27
C GLY A 550 2.06 10.84 -7.78
N VAL A 551 1.35 11.70 -7.06
CA VAL A 551 -0.05 12.11 -7.33
C VAL A 551 -0.29 12.47 -8.80
N GLY A 552 0.75 12.95 -9.52
CA GLY A 552 0.75 13.17 -10.96
C GLY A 552 0.68 11.92 -11.83
N ASN A 553 1.44 10.87 -11.50
CA ASN A 553 1.45 9.59 -12.18
C ASN A 553 0.13 8.85 -11.94
N ASP A 554 -0.30 8.67 -10.68
CA ASP A 554 -1.59 8.03 -10.36
C ASP A 554 -2.79 8.78 -10.96
N LEU A 555 -2.83 10.11 -10.90
CA LEU A 555 -3.92 10.88 -11.52
C LEU A 555 -3.80 10.97 -13.05
N ALA A 556 -2.61 10.81 -13.64
CA ALA A 556 -2.46 10.63 -15.09
C ALA A 556 -2.90 9.22 -15.53
N TYR A 557 -2.72 8.18 -14.69
CA TYR A 557 -3.06 6.79 -15.00
C TYR A 557 -4.56 6.53 -15.10
N PHE A 558 -5.37 7.37 -14.47
CA PHE A 558 -6.81 7.24 -14.49
C PHE A 558 -7.46 7.99 -15.68
N ALA A 559 -6.73 8.88 -16.37
CA ALA A 559 -7.25 9.87 -17.32
C ALA A 559 -7.42 9.39 -18.76
#